data_AF-A0A1F4UT27-F1
#
_entry.id   AF-A0A1F4UT27-F1
#
_cell.length_a   1.000
_cell.length_b   1.000
_cell.length_c   1.000
_cell.angle_alpha   90.00
_cell.angle_beta   90.00
_cell.angle_gamma   90.00
#
_symmetry.space_group_name_H-M   'P 1'
#
loop_
_entity.id
_entity.type
_entity.pdbx_description
1 polymer ?
#
loop_
_entity_poly.entity_id
_entity_poly.type
_entity_poly.pdbx_seq_one_letter_code
_entity_poly.pdbx_strand_id
1 'polypeptide(L)' 'MYYFLALLFFTILFVIFVKLLSSVVKGCISALALALVVIFILILIRSTKGPVTLFNKIKIDNFKINKMEEL' A
#
# COMPACT_ATOMS: atom_id res chain seq x y z
N MET A 1 -21.75 -13.82 40.45
CA MET A 1 -20.53 -14.62 40.17
C MET A 1 -20.32 -14.92 38.68
N TYR A 2 -21.35 -15.33 37.92
CA TYR A 2 -21.20 -15.66 36.48
C TYR A 2 -20.80 -14.46 35.58
N TYR A 3 -21.32 -13.27 35.88
CA TYR A 3 -21.02 -12.04 35.11
C TYR A 3 -19.55 -11.62 35.16
N PHE A 4 -18.85 -11.85 36.28
CA PHE A 4 -17.43 -11.55 36.40
C PHE A 4 -16.58 -12.49 35.54
N LEU A 5 -16.96 -13.76 35.46
CA LEU A 5 -16.26 -14.75 34.65
C LEU A 5 -16.47 -14.49 33.15
N ALA A 6 -17.69 -14.11 32.76
CA ALA A 6 -18.00 -13.69 31.40
C ALA A 6 -17.22 -12.43 30.98
N LEU A 7 -17.13 -11.43 31.86
CA LEU A 7 -16.34 -10.21 31.62
C LEU A 7 -14.86 -10.54 31.39
N LEU A 8 -14.30 -11.42 32.21
CA LEU A 8 -12.91 -11.84 32.09
C LEU A 8 -12.66 -12.56 30.75
N PHE A 9 -13.56 -13.47 30.37
CA PHE A 9 -13.46 -14.20 29.12
C PHE A 9 -13.57 -13.26 27.90
N PHE A 10 -14.49 -12.31 27.94
CA PHE A 10 -14.68 -11.32 26.88
C PHE A 10 -13.46 -10.41 26.74
N THR A 11 -12.85 -10.03 27.87
CA THR A 11 -11.63 -9.21 27.89
C THR A 11 -10.46 -9.96 27.23
N ILE A 12 -10.29 -11.24 27.55
CA ILE A 12 -9.24 -12.08 26.95
C ILE A 12 -9.44 -12.19 25.44
N LEU A 13 -10.67 -12.49 24.99
CA LEU A 13 -10.99 -12.54 23.56
C LEU A 13 -10.72 -11.21 22.87
N PHE A 14 -11.14 -10.09 23.46
CA PHE A 14 -10.92 -8.77 22.91
C PHE A 14 -9.43 -8.48 22.68
N VAL A 15 -8.57 -8.79 23.66
CA VAL A 15 -7.12 -8.59 23.52
C VAL A 15 -6.53 -9.43 22.39
N ILE A 16 -6.98 -10.69 22.24
CA ILE A 16 -6.53 -11.57 21.15
C ILE A 16 -6.96 -11.00 19.79
N PHE A 17 -8.22 -10.58 19.67
CA PHE A 17 -8.75 -9.99 18.44
C PHE A 17 -8.01 -8.72 18.05
N VAL A 18 -7.75 -7.81 19.00
CA VAL A 18 -6.99 -6.57 18.73
C VAL A 18 -5.57 -6.87 18.26
N LYS A 19 -4.91 -7.87 18.86
CA LYS A 19 -3.56 -8.31 18.41
C LYS A 19 -3.59 -8.86 16.99
N LEU A 20 -4.58 -9.71 16.67
CA LEU A 20 -4.76 -10.24 15.32
C LEU A 20 -5.03 -9.12 14.31
N LEU A 21 -5.91 -8.18 14.65
CA LEU A 21 -6.21 -7.02 13.81
C LEU A 21 -4.96 -6.20 13.51
N SER A 22 -4.10 -5.97 14.52
CA SER A 22 -2.84 -5.27 14.35
C SER A 22 -1.90 -5.98 13.37
N SER A 23 -1.84 -7.31 13.41
CA SER A 23 -1.05 -8.10 12.47
C SER A 23 -1.59 -8.01 11.04
N VAL A 24 -2.91 -8.10 10.88
CA VAL A 24 -3.58 -7.99 9.57
C VAL A 24 -3.36 -6.61 8.96
N VAL A 25 -3.52 -5.55 9.75
CA VAL A 25 -3.30 -4.16 9.30
C VAL A 25 -1.84 -3.97 8.86
N LYS A 26 -0.87 -4.46 9.62
CA LYS A 26 0.56 -4.40 9.24
C LYS A 26 0.83 -5.13 7.92
N GLY A 27 0.27 -6.33 7.76
CA GLY A 27 0.38 -7.11 6.52
C GLY A 27 -0.25 -6.41 5.32
N CYS A 28 -1.39 -5.73 5.53
CA CYS A 28 -2.05 -4.96 4.47
C CYS A 28 -1.22 -3.75 4.03
N ILE A 29 -0.63 -3.02 4.99
CA ILE A 29 0.28 -1.90 4.71
C ILE A 29 1.52 -2.38 3.93
N SER A 30 2.12 -3.50 4.34
CA SER A 30 3.31 -4.04 3.64
C SER A 30 2.97 -4.51 2.23
N ALA A 31 1.81 -5.15 2.04
CA ALA A 31 1.34 -5.56 0.71
C ALA A 31 1.09 -4.35 -0.20
N LEU A 32 0.47 -3.29 0.33
CA LEU A 32 0.24 -2.05 -0.40
C LEU A 32 1.57 -1.39 -0.82
N ALA A 33 2.55 -1.34 0.10
CA ALA A 33 3.87 -0.80 -0.18
C ALA A 33 4.57 -1.60 -1.29
N LEU A 34 4.51 -2.94 -1.22
CA LEU A 34 5.11 -3.80 -2.24
C LEU A 34 4.45 -3.60 -3.62
N ALA A 35 3.12 -3.51 -3.66
CA ALA A 35 2.39 -3.24 -4.90
C ALA A 35 2.82 -1.91 -5.53
N LEU A 36 3.00 -0.88 -4.72
CA LEU A 36 3.43 0.45 -5.17
C LEU A 36 4.84 0.42 -5.75
N VAL A 37 5.76 -0.31 -5.12
CA VAL A 37 7.13 -0.54 -5.62
C VAL A 37 7.10 -1.31 -6.94
N VAL A 38 6.29 -2.35 -7.07
CA VAL A 38 6.16 -3.13 -8.31
C VAL A 38 5.65 -2.26 -9.46
N ILE A 39 4.60 -1.45 -9.21
CA ILE A 39 4.08 -0.51 -10.21
C ILE A 39 5.16 0.49 -10.64
N PHE A 40 5.93 1.02 -9.68
CA PHE A 40 7.01 1.95 -9.96
C PHE A 40 8.10 1.32 -10.85
N ILE A 41 8.50 0.08 -10.55
CA ILE A 41 9.47 -0.66 -11.36
C ILE A 41 8.93 -0.91 -12.77
N LEU A 42 7.66 -1.28 -12.91
CA LEU A 42 7.02 -1.47 -14.22
C LEU A 42 7.00 -0.18 -15.04
N ILE A 43 6.73 0.96 -14.41
CA ILE A 43 6.79 2.28 -15.05
C ILE A 43 8.21 2.57 -15.54
N LEU A 44 9.24 2.31 -14.72
CA LEU A 44 10.63 2.50 -15.09
C LEU A 44 11.05 1.61 -16.26
N ILE A 45 10.77 0.30 -16.20
CA ILE A 45 11.08 -0.64 -17.29
C ILE A 45 10.40 -0.23 -18.59
N ARG A 46 9.13 0.21 -18.50
CA ARG A 46 8.38 0.68 -19.67
C ARG A 46 8.94 2.00 -20.20
N SER A 47 9.40 2.90 -19.32
CA SER A 47 10.02 4.18 -19.68
C SER A 47 11.33 3.99 -20.45
N THR A 48 12.08 2.91 -20.20
CA THR A 48 13.28 2.56 -20.99
C THR A 48 12.95 2.10 -22.41
N LYS A 49 11.76 1.53 -22.64
CA LYS A 49 11.34 0.98 -23.96
C LYS A 49 10.56 1.98 -24.82
N GLY A 50 10.09 3.08 -24.24
CA GLY A 50 9.35 4.13 -24.93
C GLY A 50 8.77 5.14 -23.95
N PRO A 51 8.29 6.30 -24.43
CA PRO A 51 7.76 7.35 -23.57
C PRO A 51 6.54 6.85 -22.80
N VAL A 52 6.63 6.89 -21.47
CA VAL A 52 5.50 6.61 -20.57
C VAL A 52 4.89 7.94 -20.15
N THR A 53 3.66 8.19 -20.59
CA THR A 53 2.85 9.32 -20.14
C THR A 53 2.12 8.95 -18.85
N LEU A 54 2.52 9.58 -17.74
CA LEU A 54 1.81 9.52 -16.47
C LEU A 54 0.82 10.70 -16.40
N PHE A 55 -0.45 10.38 -16.17
CA PHE A 55 -1.53 11.36 -15.94
C PHE A 55 -1.65 12.45 -17.01
N ASN A 56 -1.22 12.17 -18.24
CA ASN A 56 -1.26 13.08 -19.39
C ASN A 56 -0.51 14.43 -19.22
N LYS A 57 0.22 14.62 -18.11
CA LYS A 57 0.98 15.85 -17.80
C LYS A 57 2.49 15.61 -17.69
N ILE A 58 2.91 14.37 -17.44
CA ILE A 58 4.31 14.01 -17.23
C ILE A 58 4.70 12.94 -18.24
N LYS A 59 5.58 13.26 -19.18
CA LYS A 59 6.15 12.29 -20.13
C LYS A 59 7.51 11.88 -19.61
N ILE A 60 7.65 10.60 -19.23
CA ILE A 60 8.95 10.03 -18.84
C ILE A 60 9.47 9.21 -20.00
N ASP A 61 10.45 9.76 -20.70
CA ASP A 61 11.13 9.12 -21.82
C ASP A 61 12.58 8.91 -21.43
N ASN A 62 13.03 7.65 -21.36
CA ASN A 62 14.43 7.31 -21.15
C ASN A 62 15.05 7.99 -19.90
N PHE A 63 14.34 7.93 -18.76
CA PHE A 63 14.69 8.59 -17.49
C PHE A 63 14.73 10.12 -17.50
N LYS A 64 14.39 10.78 -18.62
CA LYS A 64 14.13 12.23 -18.65
C LYS A 64 12.67 12.49 -18.32
N ILE A 65 12.45 13.26 -17.25
CA ILE A 65 11.15 13.81 -16.91
C ILE A 65 10.93 15.03 -17.79
N ASN A 66 10.15 14.88 -18.85
CA ASN A 66 9.70 16.01 -19.65
C ASN A 66 8.31 16.43 -19.13
N LYS A 67 8.24 17.57 -18.45
CA LYS A 67 6.96 18.19 -18.14
C LYS A 67 6.38 18.65 -19.47
N MET A 68 5.18 18.19 -19.80
CA MET A 68 4.43 18.79 -20.89
C MET A 68 3.92 20.12 -20.32
N GLU A 69 4.74 21.16 -20.48
CA GLU A 69 4.35 22.53 -20.21
C GLU A 69 3.20 22.81 -21.17
N GLU A 70 1.98 22.93 -20.61
CA GLU A 70 0.79 23.36 -21.35
C GLU A 70 1.12 24.76 -21.91
N LEU A 71 1.35 24.82 -23.22
CA LEU A 71 1.42 26.04 -24.03
C LEU A 71 0.15 26.88 -23.86
#